data_AF-A0A0G4HE78-F1
#
_entry.id   AF-A0A0G4HE78-F1
#
_cell.length_a   1.000
_cell.length_b   1.000
_cell.length_c   1.000
_cell.angle_alpha   90.00
_cell.angle_beta   90.00
_cell.angle_gamma   90.00
#
_symmetry.space_group_name_H-M   'P 1'
#
loop_
_entity.id
_entity.type
_entity.pdbx_description
1 polymer ?
#
loop_
_entity_poly.entity_id
_entity_poly.type
_entity_poly.pdbx_seq_one_letter_code
_entity_poly.pdbx_strand_id
1 'polypeptide(L)'
;MSTRRHSSGECIAMSGIIPAGIFERLEQEYAGMPVYRLGRFFLWNQVGELWVVSDGVGKSPYYAYNKAGDQQNPAKCRSFSYWRVYEDGRFHVRTQLVLTKFFTLQPPDKHPIPEVVVINGREGPNSIVNGGYSRVDQWMNGRPCYMEEDTKLWLFFDGQRWKVSRELGGGSFYARTDDRKAKSPIEVNEPWMVAESGGEVWPDIKVVARAFDPEEVLDSSVTNLEDGKFTDPDFPPADGSLGDMGFADCDWIRGQKLNPTAQKRVRLFHNIEEDNLLQGSLGDCWLLAAFSAVAEFPRAIENLFVTKEFSPDGVYQIRLYDVSCSRWQQMEIDDWIPCKKRKWWQVGGVPIFAKPSDNQLWCMLLEKTFAKFCGGYENLKGGHMPYALQCMTGEETQLKWKKEDPAGTLWSEWKVDLDWMRKNPRRFDKMFTRETGNTHTKHAFFNMIADFDEKNFIMGTSISGDVMEKKRTDGLIERHAYSLIRVFDAPELSIRLVKLRNPWGQPAGGGANWKGDWGPDSQMWKVYPQVKELLNFRAGVADGMFWMPFDDFTSIFDNVVVCPKSMPPAMGRRASSRALSSDVVELSASQAGKISDNFNSEKLKRECSIQ
;
A
#
# COMPACT_ATOMS: atom_id res chain seq x y z
N MET A 1 -22.11 57.21 49.37
CA MET A 1 -22.47 56.87 50.76
C MET A 1 -23.85 56.24 50.77
N SER A 2 -24.00 55.23 51.62
CA SER A 2 -25.20 54.49 52.05
C SER A 2 -25.88 53.52 51.08
N THR A 3 -26.06 52.32 51.64
CA THR A 3 -26.79 51.15 51.17
C THR A 3 -28.30 51.33 51.38
N ARG A 4 -29.12 50.73 50.50
CA ARG A 4 -30.35 50.02 50.87
C ARG A 4 -30.77 49.08 49.75
N ARG A 5 -30.88 47.79 50.09
CA ARG A 5 -31.60 46.78 49.28
C ARG A 5 -33.10 47.08 49.36
N HIS A 6 -33.79 47.02 48.23
CA HIS A 6 -35.12 46.43 48.17
C HIS A 6 -35.32 45.73 46.83
N SER A 7 -35.79 44.50 46.94
CA SER A 7 -36.13 43.53 45.91
C SER A 7 -37.55 43.77 45.40
N SER A 8 -37.69 44.03 44.10
CA SER A 8 -38.77 43.54 43.22
C SER A 8 -38.73 44.36 41.95
N GLY A 9 -38.79 43.68 40.81
CA GLY A 9 -38.47 44.24 39.51
C GLY A 9 -39.40 45.37 39.08
N GLU A 10 -38.78 46.42 38.56
CA GLU A 10 -39.38 47.30 37.58
C GLU A 10 -38.50 47.25 36.33
N CYS A 11 -39.05 46.76 35.23
CA CYS A 11 -38.41 46.84 33.91
C CYS A 11 -38.42 48.30 33.47
N ILE A 12 -37.24 48.90 33.35
CA ILE A 12 -37.06 50.15 32.60
C ILE A 12 -37.19 49.79 31.12
N ALA A 13 -38.26 50.27 30.47
CA ALA A 13 -38.38 50.20 29.02
C ALA A 13 -37.48 51.27 28.39
N MET A 14 -36.44 50.84 27.67
CA MET A 14 -35.75 51.72 26.73
C MET A 14 -36.15 51.35 25.31
N SER A 15 -36.84 52.26 24.62
CA SER A 15 -36.99 52.23 23.17
C SER A 15 -35.84 53.03 22.54
N GLY A 16 -35.01 52.37 21.73
CA GLY A 16 -33.96 53.06 21.00
C GLY A 16 -33.24 52.13 20.02
N ILE A 17 -32.93 52.67 18.84
CA ILE A 17 -32.32 51.98 17.69
C ILE A 17 -30.95 51.39 18.08
N ILE A 18 -30.76 50.09 17.87
CA ILE A 18 -29.49 49.39 18.13
C ILE A 18 -28.50 49.72 16.99
N PRO A 19 -27.29 50.22 17.27
CA PRO A 19 -26.28 50.48 16.25
C PRO A 19 -25.77 49.19 15.58
N ALA A 20 -25.41 49.28 14.30
CA ALA A 20 -24.78 48.19 13.56
C ALA A 20 -23.45 47.78 14.22
N GLY A 21 -23.24 46.47 14.43
CA GLY A 21 -22.05 45.90 15.09
C GLY A 21 -22.31 45.19 16.44
N ILE A 22 -23.55 45.18 16.94
CA ILE A 22 -23.93 44.39 18.14
C ILE A 22 -24.13 42.90 17.81
N PHE A 23 -24.60 42.56 16.61
CA PHE A 23 -24.79 41.17 16.19
C PHE A 23 -23.45 40.41 16.11
N GLU A 24 -22.41 41.03 15.55
CA GLU A 24 -21.06 40.44 15.44
C GLU A 24 -20.39 40.27 16.82
N ARG A 25 -20.72 41.15 17.78
CA ARG A 25 -20.25 41.02 19.18
C ARG A 25 -21.00 39.95 19.96
N LEU A 26 -22.32 39.78 19.74
CA LEU A 26 -23.13 38.76 20.40
C LEU A 26 -22.87 37.35 19.85
N GLU A 27 -22.53 37.21 18.57
CA GLU A 27 -22.07 35.93 17.98
C GLU A 27 -20.70 35.50 18.53
N GLN A 28 -19.79 36.45 18.80
CA GLN A 28 -18.51 36.17 19.46
C GLN A 28 -18.66 35.81 20.94
N GLU A 29 -19.66 36.37 21.64
CA GLU A 29 -19.81 36.22 23.09
C GLU A 29 -20.67 34.99 23.49
N TYR A 30 -21.49 34.44 22.58
CA TYR A 30 -22.47 33.36 22.89
C TYR A 30 -22.57 32.22 21.85
N ALA A 31 -21.45 31.87 21.19
CA ALA A 31 -21.37 30.68 20.36
C ALA A 31 -21.74 29.40 21.15
N GLY A 32 -22.82 28.70 20.77
CA GLY A 32 -23.19 27.39 21.32
C GLY A 32 -24.58 27.23 21.97
N MET A 33 -25.52 28.19 21.82
CA MET A 33 -26.86 28.09 22.42
C MET A 33 -28.00 27.82 21.43
N PRO A 34 -29.08 27.08 21.84
CA PRO A 34 -30.11 26.59 20.93
C PRO A 34 -31.12 27.66 20.50
N VAL A 35 -31.47 27.67 19.21
CA VAL A 35 -32.51 28.50 18.60
C VAL A 35 -33.76 27.65 18.32
N TYR A 36 -34.94 28.15 18.68
CA TYR A 36 -36.21 27.43 18.50
C TYR A 36 -37.12 28.15 17.50
N ARG A 37 -37.63 27.41 16.51
CA ARG A 37 -38.55 27.92 15.48
C ARG A 37 -40.01 27.52 15.79
N LEU A 38 -40.89 28.51 15.87
CA LEU A 38 -42.33 28.36 16.09
C LEU A 38 -43.10 28.90 14.88
N GLY A 39 -43.33 28.02 13.89
CA GLY A 39 -43.92 28.41 12.62
C GLY A 39 -43.04 29.40 11.86
N ARG A 40 -43.51 30.65 11.71
CA ARG A 40 -42.79 31.76 11.08
C ARG A 40 -41.98 32.63 12.05
N PHE A 41 -42.01 32.31 13.35
CA PHE A 41 -41.30 33.07 14.37
C PHE A 41 -40.10 32.32 14.96
N PHE A 42 -39.11 33.06 15.44
CA PHE A 42 -37.90 32.59 16.12
C PHE A 42 -37.86 33.13 17.55
N LEU A 43 -37.50 32.26 18.50
CA LEU A 43 -37.33 32.60 19.91
C LEU A 43 -35.85 32.70 20.26
N TRP A 44 -35.47 33.76 20.99
CA TRP A 44 -34.11 33.94 21.52
C TRP A 44 -34.13 34.32 23.00
N ASN A 45 -33.17 33.74 23.73
CA ASN A 45 -32.75 34.10 25.10
C ASN A 45 -33.69 33.74 26.29
N GLN A 46 -33.06 33.38 27.42
CA GLN A 46 -33.58 33.43 28.79
C GLN A 46 -32.75 34.47 29.58
N VAL A 47 -33.26 35.69 29.75
CA VAL A 47 -32.82 36.59 30.83
C VAL A 47 -34.05 36.89 31.70
N GLY A 48 -34.17 36.19 32.82
CA GLY A 48 -35.40 36.16 33.62
C GLY A 48 -36.52 35.34 32.96
N GLU A 49 -37.78 35.72 33.21
CA GLU A 49 -39.00 35.04 32.72
C GLU A 49 -39.50 35.54 31.34
N LEU A 50 -38.72 36.37 30.63
CA LEU A 50 -39.13 36.94 29.34
C LEU A 50 -38.35 36.35 28.16
N TRP A 51 -39.08 36.03 27.09
CA TRP A 51 -38.54 35.52 25.82
C TRP A 51 -38.79 36.51 24.68
N VAL A 52 -37.82 36.68 23.79
CA VAL A 52 -37.91 37.59 22.61
C VAL A 52 -38.33 36.79 21.38
N VAL A 53 -39.30 37.32 20.62
CA VAL A 53 -39.88 36.70 19.43
C VAL A 53 -39.67 37.61 18.21
N SER A 54 -39.22 37.05 17.09
CA SER A 54 -39.07 37.76 15.80
C SER A 54 -39.66 36.93 14.65
N ASP A 55 -40.29 37.58 13.66
CA ASP A 55 -40.92 36.95 12.50
C ASP A 55 -39.98 36.76 11.29
N GLY A 56 -38.70 37.12 11.46
CA GLY A 56 -37.67 36.99 10.43
C GLY A 56 -37.73 38.03 9.31
N VAL A 57 -38.61 39.02 9.35
CA VAL A 57 -38.71 40.08 8.32
C VAL A 57 -38.58 41.48 8.95
N GLY A 58 -37.48 41.69 9.67
CA GLY A 58 -36.83 43.00 9.80
C GLY A 58 -37.62 44.16 10.44
N LYS A 59 -38.72 43.96 11.17
CA LYS A 59 -39.38 45.06 11.91
C LYS A 59 -39.90 44.63 13.29
N SER A 60 -39.29 45.23 14.32
CA SER A 60 -39.68 45.30 15.74
C SER A 60 -39.60 44.00 16.59
N PRO A 61 -39.01 44.04 17.81
CA PRO A 61 -38.98 42.89 18.71
C PRO A 61 -40.29 42.75 19.49
N TYR A 62 -40.88 41.55 19.48
CA TYR A 62 -42.03 41.19 20.31
C TYR A 62 -41.56 40.49 21.60
N TYR A 63 -42.30 40.66 22.69
CA TYR A 63 -42.03 40.00 23.97
C TYR A 63 -43.16 39.01 24.34
N ALA A 64 -42.79 37.82 24.82
CA ALA A 64 -43.72 36.83 25.33
C ALA A 64 -43.40 36.47 26.80
N TYR A 65 -44.45 36.29 27.62
CA TYR A 65 -44.35 35.92 29.02
C TYR A 65 -45.35 34.81 29.38
N ASN A 66 -44.93 33.84 30.18
CA ASN A 66 -45.76 32.76 30.70
C ASN A 66 -46.27 33.12 32.10
N LYS A 67 -47.59 33.20 32.29
CA LYS A 67 -48.19 33.65 33.57
C LYS A 67 -48.33 32.58 34.65
N ALA A 68 -47.86 31.37 34.41
CA ALA A 68 -47.84 30.33 35.44
C ALA A 68 -46.41 30.14 35.91
N GLY A 69 -46.16 30.35 37.21
CA GLY A 69 -44.89 30.11 37.89
C GLY A 69 -44.45 28.64 37.93
N ASP A 70 -44.81 27.85 36.92
CA ASP A 70 -44.36 26.50 36.71
C ASP A 70 -43.79 26.35 35.30
N GLN A 71 -42.47 26.11 35.27
CA GLN A 71 -41.60 25.73 34.14
C GLN A 71 -40.95 26.86 33.33
N GLN A 72 -39.67 27.09 33.63
CA GLN A 72 -38.73 27.98 32.94
C GLN A 72 -38.27 27.48 31.55
N ASN A 73 -38.68 26.28 31.10
CA ASN A 73 -38.19 25.67 29.86
C ASN A 73 -39.34 25.30 28.88
N PRO A 74 -39.47 25.99 27.73
CA PRO A 74 -40.48 25.70 26.70
C PRO A 74 -40.45 24.26 26.18
N ALA A 75 -39.31 23.57 26.23
CA ALA A 75 -39.16 22.19 25.76
C ALA A 75 -39.93 21.16 26.60
N LYS A 76 -40.41 21.53 27.80
CA LYS A 76 -41.16 20.65 28.72
C LYS A 76 -42.68 20.87 28.69
N CYS A 77 -43.17 21.88 27.98
CA CYS A 77 -44.61 22.14 27.85
C CYS A 77 -45.27 21.20 26.83
N ARG A 78 -46.20 20.35 27.28
CA ARG A 78 -46.95 19.41 26.42
C ARG A 78 -48.16 20.01 25.70
N SER A 79 -48.59 21.22 26.06
CA SER A 79 -49.56 22.01 25.27
C SER A 79 -49.29 23.51 25.45
N PHE A 80 -49.33 24.28 24.36
CA PHE A 80 -49.09 25.73 24.36
C PHE A 80 -50.40 26.52 24.34
N SER A 81 -51.33 26.16 25.23
CA SER A 81 -52.71 26.68 25.18
C SER A 81 -52.87 28.15 25.61
N TYR A 82 -51.83 28.82 26.12
CA TYR A 82 -51.98 30.19 26.69
C TYR A 82 -50.74 31.09 26.58
N TRP A 83 -50.19 31.23 25.38
CA TRP A 83 -49.19 32.29 25.10
C TRP A 83 -49.90 33.54 24.57
N ARG A 84 -49.52 34.74 25.06
CA ARG A 84 -50.06 36.04 24.61
C ARG A 84 -48.95 36.84 23.94
N VAL A 85 -49.24 37.40 22.77
CA VAL A 85 -48.34 38.29 22.02
C VAL A 85 -48.84 39.73 22.16
N TYR A 86 -47.91 40.67 22.31
CA TYR A 86 -48.19 42.11 22.45
C TYR A 86 -47.94 42.83 21.13
N GLU A 87 -48.85 43.65 20.63
CA GLU A 87 -48.62 44.52 19.48
C GLU A 87 -49.22 45.91 19.77
N ASP A 88 -48.44 46.98 19.58
CA ASP A 88 -48.86 48.40 19.70
C ASP A 88 -49.79 48.72 20.89
N GLY A 89 -49.39 48.27 22.09
CA GLY A 89 -50.09 48.60 23.34
C GLY A 89 -51.47 47.96 23.51
N ARG A 90 -51.87 47.00 22.66
CA ARG A 90 -53.13 46.26 22.79
C ARG A 90 -52.95 44.75 22.70
N PHE A 91 -53.81 44.01 23.40
CA PHE A 91 -53.83 42.55 23.38
C PHE A 91 -54.57 42.04 22.13
N HIS A 92 -53.87 41.34 21.23
CA HIS A 92 -54.51 40.63 20.12
C HIS A 92 -54.65 39.12 20.42
N VAL A 93 -55.89 38.75 20.74
CA VAL A 93 -56.64 37.50 20.51
C VAL A 93 -55.91 36.14 20.55
N ARG A 94 -56.50 35.25 21.37
CA ARG A 94 -56.33 33.79 21.45
C ARG A 94 -56.23 33.13 20.06
N THR A 95 -55.02 32.71 19.67
CA THR A 95 -54.86 31.71 18.61
C THR A 95 -54.39 30.41 19.26
N GLN A 96 -55.18 29.35 19.11
CA GLN A 96 -54.80 28.02 19.57
C GLN A 96 -53.68 27.52 18.64
N LEU A 97 -52.44 27.55 19.12
CA LEU A 97 -51.29 27.00 18.40
C LEU A 97 -51.39 25.47 18.41
N VAL A 98 -51.74 24.88 17.26
CA VAL A 98 -51.71 23.43 17.06
C VAL A 98 -50.31 23.03 16.62
N LEU A 99 -49.63 22.25 17.45
CA LEU A 99 -48.34 21.62 17.14
C LEU A 99 -48.54 20.51 16.10
N THR A 100 -48.09 20.74 14.87
CA THR A 100 -47.80 19.64 13.94
C THR A 100 -46.40 19.09 14.25
N LYS A 101 -46.37 17.83 14.70
CA LYS A 101 -45.24 16.89 14.85
C LYS A 101 -43.84 17.52 14.77
N PHE A 102 -43.19 17.60 15.92
CA PHE A 102 -41.78 17.97 16.08
C PHE A 102 -40.87 17.13 15.17
N PHE A 103 -40.09 17.79 14.32
CA PHE A 103 -38.70 17.38 14.13
C PHE A 103 -37.90 18.18 15.15
N THR A 104 -37.61 17.56 16.29
CA THR A 104 -36.40 17.93 17.00
C THR A 104 -35.24 17.69 16.05
N LEU A 105 -34.58 18.74 15.57
CA LEU A 105 -33.13 18.64 15.37
C LEU A 105 -32.55 18.42 16.76
N GLN A 106 -32.64 17.19 17.25
CA GLN A 106 -31.59 16.70 18.12
C GLN A 106 -30.29 16.93 17.34
N PRO A 107 -29.18 17.36 17.96
CA PRO A 107 -27.89 17.06 17.36
C PRO A 107 -27.94 15.55 17.10
N PRO A 108 -27.83 15.10 15.83
CA PRO A 108 -28.08 13.70 15.52
C PRO A 108 -27.23 12.85 16.43
N ASP A 109 -27.92 12.11 17.30
CA ASP A 109 -27.46 11.04 18.17
C ASP A 109 -25.94 10.85 18.24
N LYS A 110 -25.21 11.42 19.21
CA LYS A 110 -23.88 10.91 19.66
C LYS A 110 -22.92 10.42 18.55
N HIS A 111 -22.95 10.98 17.34
CA HIS A 111 -22.09 10.54 16.26
C HIS A 111 -20.82 11.38 16.36
N PRO A 112 -19.64 10.79 16.61
CA PRO A 112 -18.41 11.55 16.70
C PRO A 112 -18.15 12.19 15.34
N ILE A 113 -18.31 13.51 15.27
CA ILE A 113 -17.87 14.31 14.12
C ILE A 113 -16.41 14.69 14.43
N PRO A 114 -15.43 14.02 13.84
CA PRO A 114 -14.04 14.31 14.13
C PRO A 114 -13.66 15.69 13.60
N GLU A 115 -12.74 16.36 14.29
CA GLU A 115 -12.10 17.60 13.80
C GLU A 115 -11.18 17.31 12.61
N VAL A 116 -10.57 16.12 12.57
CA VAL A 116 -9.70 15.71 11.49
C VAL A 116 -10.01 14.26 11.11
N VAL A 117 -10.18 14.03 9.81
CA VAL A 117 -10.31 12.71 9.21
C VAL A 117 -9.03 12.36 8.49
N VAL A 118 -8.47 11.19 8.78
CA VAL A 118 -7.37 10.62 7.99
C VAL A 118 -7.95 9.67 6.96
N ILE A 119 -7.70 9.93 5.68
CA ILE A 119 -7.88 8.94 4.61
C ILE A 119 -6.51 8.37 4.28
N ASN A 120 -6.38 7.04 4.26
CA ASN A 120 -5.13 6.37 3.90
C ASN A 120 -5.39 5.02 3.22
N GLY A 121 -4.32 4.38 2.74
CA GLY A 121 -4.34 3.02 2.19
C GLY A 121 -4.32 2.94 0.66
N ARG A 122 -4.52 4.05 -0.07
CA ARG A 122 -4.41 4.05 -1.54
C ARG A 122 -2.96 3.92 -1.99
N GLU A 123 -2.66 2.91 -2.79
CA GLU A 123 -1.38 2.75 -3.49
C GLU A 123 -1.59 2.99 -5.00
N GLY A 124 -0.57 3.51 -5.70
CA GLY A 124 -0.65 3.72 -7.15
C GLY A 124 -1.35 5.02 -7.59
N PRO A 125 -1.99 5.04 -8.78
CA PRO A 125 -2.66 6.24 -9.33
C PRO A 125 -3.67 6.84 -8.36
N ASN A 126 -3.74 8.17 -8.31
CA ASN A 126 -4.61 8.94 -7.41
C ASN A 126 -4.40 8.66 -5.91
N SER A 127 -3.22 8.18 -5.50
CA SER A 127 -2.80 8.12 -4.09
C SER A 127 -2.76 9.48 -3.37
N ILE A 128 -2.93 10.58 -4.12
CA ILE A 128 -3.16 11.93 -3.59
C ILE A 128 -4.39 12.05 -2.67
N VAL A 129 -5.34 11.09 -2.75
CA VAL A 129 -6.48 11.05 -1.81
C VAL A 129 -6.08 10.73 -0.38
N ASN A 130 -4.90 10.13 -0.16
CA ASN A 130 -4.40 9.90 1.19
C ASN A 130 -4.01 11.24 1.83
N GLY A 131 -4.56 11.55 3.00
CA GLY A 131 -4.44 12.87 3.60
C GLY A 131 -5.06 12.99 4.98
N GLY A 132 -4.59 13.99 5.72
CA GLY A 132 -5.26 14.51 6.92
C GLY A 132 -6.18 15.66 6.52
N TYR A 133 -7.48 15.39 6.54
CA TYR A 133 -8.52 16.32 6.15
C TYR A 133 -9.06 17.02 7.40
N SER A 134 -8.75 18.29 7.56
CA SER A 134 -9.23 19.11 8.67
C SER A 134 -10.65 19.59 8.38
N ARG A 135 -11.52 19.53 9.38
CA ARG A 135 -12.90 20.01 9.28
C ARG A 135 -12.88 21.50 9.04
N VAL A 136 -13.73 21.96 8.14
CA VAL A 136 -13.92 23.39 7.87
C VAL A 136 -15.31 23.82 8.31
N ASP A 137 -15.51 25.13 8.48
CA ASP A 137 -16.80 25.74 8.81
C ASP A 137 -17.76 25.78 7.61
N GLN A 138 -17.92 24.63 6.95
CA GLN A 138 -18.83 24.44 5.83
C GLN A 138 -19.58 23.12 5.98
N TRP A 139 -20.86 23.15 5.66
CA TRP A 139 -21.76 22.01 5.73
C TRP A 139 -22.43 21.82 4.38
N MET A 140 -22.51 20.58 3.93
CA MET A 140 -23.17 20.22 2.67
C MET A 140 -24.11 19.05 2.92
N ASN A 141 -25.36 19.20 2.49
CA ASN A 141 -26.40 18.17 2.64
C ASN A 141 -26.55 17.63 4.08
N GLY A 142 -26.41 18.52 5.07
CA GLY A 142 -26.51 18.18 6.49
C GLY A 142 -25.32 17.41 7.06
N ARG A 143 -24.17 17.43 6.38
CA ARG A 143 -22.93 16.77 6.82
C ARG A 143 -21.73 17.73 6.77
N PRO A 144 -20.71 17.51 7.61
CA PRO A 144 -19.52 18.36 7.64
C PRO A 144 -18.66 18.18 6.39
N CYS A 145 -18.00 19.26 5.98
CA CYS A 145 -16.97 19.25 4.96
C CYS A 145 -15.58 19.30 5.59
N TYR A 146 -14.61 18.71 4.91
CA TYR A 146 -13.20 18.70 5.31
C TYR A 146 -12.30 19.07 4.14
N MET A 147 -11.10 19.55 4.43
CA MET A 147 -10.10 19.90 3.43
C MET A 147 -8.71 19.44 3.85
N GLU A 148 -7.97 18.87 2.90
CA GLU A 148 -6.54 18.59 3.03
C GLU A 148 -5.74 19.82 2.55
N GLU A 149 -4.81 20.28 3.37
CA GLU A 149 -4.18 21.59 3.20
C GLU A 149 -3.16 21.64 2.06
N ASP A 150 -2.36 20.60 1.85
CA ASP A 150 -1.28 20.59 0.86
C ASP A 150 -1.85 20.46 -0.57
N THR A 151 -2.81 19.57 -0.74
CA THR A 151 -3.40 19.16 -2.03
C THR A 151 -4.65 19.96 -2.40
N LYS A 152 -5.24 20.66 -1.41
CA LYS A 152 -6.52 21.38 -1.54
C LYS A 152 -7.67 20.47 -1.98
N LEU A 153 -7.63 19.20 -1.58
CA LEU A 153 -8.72 18.26 -1.80
C LEU A 153 -9.79 18.40 -0.71
N TRP A 154 -11.04 18.43 -1.16
CA TRP A 154 -12.24 18.44 -0.34
C TRP A 154 -12.74 17.03 -0.09
N LEU A 155 -13.16 16.77 1.14
CA LEU A 155 -13.93 15.59 1.53
C LEU A 155 -15.32 16.04 1.99
N PHE A 156 -16.36 15.63 1.28
CA PHE A 156 -17.73 16.10 1.52
C PHE A 156 -18.78 15.09 1.05
N PHE A 157 -20.04 15.32 1.45
CA PHE A 157 -21.18 14.53 1.00
C PHE A 157 -22.03 15.31 -0.02
N ASP A 158 -22.16 14.78 -1.22
CA ASP A 158 -22.87 15.46 -2.33
C ASP A 158 -24.39 15.26 -2.32
N GLY A 159 -24.93 14.56 -1.31
CA GLY A 159 -26.35 14.21 -1.19
C GLY A 159 -26.62 12.75 -1.50
N GLN A 160 -25.71 12.08 -2.21
CA GLN A 160 -25.77 10.64 -2.46
C GLN A 160 -24.52 9.88 -2.03
N ARG A 161 -23.35 10.53 -2.03
CA ARG A 161 -22.04 9.88 -1.90
C ARG A 161 -21.09 10.76 -1.10
N TRP A 162 -20.22 10.12 -0.32
CA TRP A 162 -19.01 10.79 0.15
C TRP A 162 -17.99 10.85 -0.99
N LYS A 163 -17.35 12.00 -1.16
CA LYS A 163 -16.44 12.28 -2.27
C LYS A 163 -15.18 12.98 -1.79
N VAL A 164 -14.07 12.63 -2.41
CA VAL A 164 -12.82 13.40 -2.41
C VAL A 164 -12.67 14.08 -3.77
N SER A 165 -12.62 15.42 -3.81
CA SER A 165 -12.53 16.19 -5.06
C SER A 165 -11.76 17.50 -4.90
N ARG A 166 -11.31 18.09 -6.01
CA ARG A 166 -10.73 19.46 -6.02
C ARG A 166 -11.76 20.56 -5.86
N GLU A 167 -13.02 20.26 -6.21
CA GLU A 167 -14.10 21.24 -6.18
C GLU A 167 -15.21 20.77 -5.26
N LEU A 168 -15.56 21.63 -4.30
CA LEU A 168 -16.68 21.38 -3.41
C LEU A 168 -17.99 21.39 -4.21
N GLY A 169 -18.76 20.30 -4.13
CA GLY A 169 -20.01 20.13 -4.87
C GLY A 169 -19.86 19.83 -6.37
N GLY A 170 -18.63 19.72 -6.87
CA GLY A 170 -18.34 19.37 -8.27
C GLY A 170 -18.72 17.93 -8.62
N GLY A 171 -18.88 17.67 -9.92
CA GLY A 171 -19.16 16.34 -10.46
C GLY A 171 -17.95 15.39 -10.47
N SER A 172 -16.75 15.94 -10.59
CA SER A 172 -15.49 15.20 -10.60
C SER A 172 -15.13 14.65 -9.22
N PHE A 173 -14.40 13.54 -9.18
CA PHE A 173 -13.94 12.92 -7.94
C PHE A 173 -12.64 12.16 -8.19
N TYR A 174 -11.81 12.07 -7.15
CA TYR A 174 -10.65 11.18 -7.08
C TYR A 174 -11.02 9.87 -6.40
N ALA A 175 -11.82 9.97 -5.33
CA ALA A 175 -12.41 8.83 -4.64
C ALA A 175 -13.85 9.13 -4.25
N ARG A 176 -14.70 8.10 -4.22
CA ARG A 176 -16.08 8.20 -3.73
C ARG A 176 -16.53 6.90 -3.09
N THR A 177 -17.49 6.95 -2.19
CA THR A 177 -18.18 5.76 -1.67
C THR A 177 -19.69 5.94 -1.77
N ASP A 178 -20.39 4.84 -2.03
CA ASP A 178 -21.86 4.80 -2.17
C ASP A 178 -22.58 4.62 -0.81
N ASP A 179 -21.86 4.69 0.32
CA ASP A 179 -22.43 4.64 1.67
C ASP A 179 -23.26 5.91 2.00
N ARG A 180 -24.53 5.85 1.63
CA ARG A 180 -25.53 6.90 1.91
C ARG A 180 -25.84 7.04 3.39
N LYS A 181 -25.62 6.00 4.20
CA LYS A 181 -26.03 5.98 5.62
C LYS A 181 -25.01 6.70 6.49
N ALA A 182 -23.72 6.48 6.26
CA ALA A 182 -22.60 7.06 7.01
C ALA A 182 -22.76 8.58 7.21
N LYS A 183 -22.98 9.08 8.43
CA LYS A 183 -23.17 10.51 8.70
C LYS A 183 -21.86 11.29 8.78
N SER A 184 -20.75 10.57 8.94
CA SER A 184 -19.38 11.05 8.96
C SER A 184 -18.51 10.16 8.06
N PRO A 185 -17.38 10.64 7.51
CA PRO A 185 -16.48 9.79 6.71
C PRO A 185 -15.98 8.55 7.47
N ILE A 186 -15.83 8.65 8.79
CA ILE A 186 -15.32 7.56 9.64
C ILE A 186 -16.36 6.44 9.87
N GLU A 187 -17.61 6.65 9.46
CA GLU A 187 -18.69 5.67 9.54
C GLU A 187 -18.91 4.93 8.21
N VAL A 188 -18.10 5.22 7.19
CA VAL A 188 -18.17 4.56 5.89
C VAL A 188 -17.80 3.09 6.06
N ASN A 189 -18.73 2.21 5.69
CA ASN A 189 -18.50 0.75 5.68
C ASN A 189 -18.42 0.17 4.27
N GLU A 190 -18.84 0.93 3.25
CA GLU A 190 -18.72 0.52 1.84
C GLU A 190 -17.34 0.88 1.28
N PRO A 191 -16.75 0.04 0.41
CA PRO A 191 -15.45 0.32 -0.20
C PRO A 191 -15.40 1.67 -0.90
N TRP A 192 -14.24 2.32 -0.85
CA TRP A 192 -14.00 3.52 -1.64
C TRP A 192 -13.71 3.13 -3.08
N MET A 193 -14.40 3.78 -4.00
CA MET A 193 -14.20 3.69 -5.44
C MET A 193 -13.21 4.77 -5.86
N VAL A 194 -12.03 4.38 -6.33
CA VAL A 194 -10.95 5.30 -6.71
C VAL A 194 -10.81 5.32 -8.23
N ALA A 195 -10.69 6.50 -8.82
CA ALA A 195 -10.45 6.64 -10.26
C ALA A 195 -9.01 6.26 -10.62
N GLU A 196 -8.78 5.59 -11.74
CA GLU A 196 -7.46 5.27 -12.29
C GLU A 196 -7.16 6.02 -13.58
N SER A 197 -5.93 5.90 -14.08
CA SER A 197 -5.49 6.49 -15.35
C SER A 197 -6.33 5.96 -16.51
N GLY A 198 -7.13 6.82 -17.14
CA GLY A 198 -8.05 6.44 -18.23
C GLY A 198 -9.53 6.55 -17.89
N GLY A 199 -9.88 6.91 -16.64
CA GLY A 199 -11.26 7.14 -16.21
C GLY A 199 -11.99 5.90 -15.71
N GLU A 200 -11.32 4.75 -15.66
CA GLU A 200 -11.82 3.55 -14.99
C GLU A 200 -11.89 3.76 -13.47
N VAL A 201 -12.83 3.10 -12.81
CA VAL A 201 -13.08 3.26 -11.38
C VAL A 201 -13.20 1.89 -10.74
N TRP A 202 -12.34 1.62 -9.75
CA TRP A 202 -12.24 0.31 -9.10
C TRP A 202 -12.48 0.43 -7.59
N PRO A 203 -13.12 -0.58 -6.95
CA PRO A 203 -13.21 -0.63 -5.51
C PRO A 203 -11.83 -0.89 -4.91
N ASP A 204 -11.39 -0.03 -3.99
CA ASP A 204 -10.15 -0.17 -3.26
C ASP A 204 -10.45 -0.38 -1.77
N ILE A 205 -10.46 -1.65 -1.36
CA ILE A 205 -10.75 -2.05 0.02
C ILE A 205 -9.67 -1.62 1.02
N LYS A 206 -8.49 -1.21 0.53
CA LYS A 206 -7.41 -0.71 1.39
C LYS A 206 -7.67 0.72 1.84
N VAL A 207 -8.45 1.48 1.08
CA VAL A 207 -8.76 2.87 1.39
C VAL A 207 -9.75 2.93 2.53
N VAL A 208 -9.33 3.54 3.64
CA VAL A 208 -10.14 3.69 4.86
C VAL A 208 -10.13 5.14 5.33
N ALA A 209 -11.22 5.54 5.97
CA ALA A 209 -11.35 6.84 6.63
C ALA A 209 -11.47 6.62 8.14
N ARG A 210 -10.66 7.31 8.93
CA ARG A 210 -10.63 7.20 10.39
C ARG A 210 -10.50 8.55 11.05
N ALA A 211 -10.85 8.63 12.33
CA ALA A 211 -10.57 9.82 13.11
C ALA A 211 -9.04 9.95 13.32
N PHE A 212 -8.54 11.17 13.23
CA PHE A 212 -7.16 11.45 13.63
C PHE A 212 -7.01 11.30 15.14
N ASP A 213 -6.04 10.52 15.56
CA ASP A 213 -5.62 10.43 16.96
C ASP A 213 -4.22 11.02 17.09
N PRO A 214 -4.06 12.17 17.75
CA PRO A 214 -2.75 12.76 18.02
C PRO A 214 -1.82 11.81 18.78
N GLU A 215 -2.34 10.93 19.64
CA GLU A 215 -1.53 9.97 20.42
C GLU A 215 -0.93 8.87 19.56
N GLU A 216 -1.57 8.50 18.44
CA GLU A 216 -1.01 7.55 17.47
C GLU A 216 0.10 8.18 16.61
N VAL A 217 0.11 9.50 16.53
CA VAL A 217 1.06 10.29 15.72
C VAL A 217 2.23 10.76 16.58
N LEU A 218 2.04 10.83 17.90
CA LEU A 218 3.07 11.11 18.90
C LEU A 218 4.13 9.97 18.90
N ASP A 219 5.41 10.19 18.58
CA ASP A 219 6.14 11.44 18.55
C ASP A 219 6.67 11.88 17.16
N SER A 220 6.40 13.14 16.84
CA SER A 220 7.19 13.89 15.86
C SER A 220 8.67 14.01 16.29
N SER A 221 8.99 13.67 17.55
CA SER A 221 10.34 13.43 18.04
C SER A 221 10.84 11.99 17.89
N VAL A 222 10.33 11.14 16.98
CA VAL A 222 11.05 9.89 16.59
C VAL A 222 12.43 10.19 15.96
N THR A 223 12.76 11.46 15.72
CA THR A 223 14.15 11.92 15.53
C THR A 223 15.00 11.92 16.81
N ASN A 224 14.42 11.66 18.00
CA ASN A 224 15.18 11.30 19.18
C ASN A 224 15.78 9.93 18.92
N LEU A 225 17.02 9.95 18.45
CA LEU A 225 17.92 8.81 18.38
C LEU A 225 18.22 8.21 19.77
N GLU A 226 17.60 8.75 20.83
CA GLU A 226 17.70 8.38 22.24
C GLU A 226 16.41 7.68 22.72
N ASP A 227 15.99 6.62 22.04
CA ASP A 227 14.87 5.75 22.48
C ASP A 227 15.31 4.66 23.48
N GLY A 228 16.55 4.74 23.97
CA GLY A 228 17.18 3.79 24.89
C GLY A 228 17.55 2.44 24.25
N LYS A 229 17.30 2.27 22.95
CA LYS A 229 17.65 1.08 22.18
C LYS A 229 19.00 1.24 21.50
N PHE A 230 19.54 0.15 20.98
CA PHE A 230 20.80 0.17 20.25
C PHE A 230 20.72 1.08 19.02
N THR A 231 21.71 1.95 18.88
CA THR A 231 21.95 2.75 17.68
C THR A 231 23.39 2.49 17.25
N ASP A 232 23.56 2.08 16.01
CA ASP A 232 24.82 1.66 15.41
C ASP A 232 25.76 2.87 15.25
N PRO A 233 26.88 2.94 15.99
CA PRO A 233 27.78 4.08 15.91
C PRO A 233 28.54 4.14 14.57
N ASP A 234 28.68 3.01 13.88
CA ASP A 234 29.42 2.92 12.61
C ASP A 234 28.53 3.16 11.39
N PHE A 235 27.21 3.09 11.56
CA PHE A 235 26.22 3.32 10.51
C PHE A 235 24.98 4.02 11.07
N PRO A 236 25.14 5.26 11.58
CA PRO A 236 24.08 5.95 12.31
C PRO A 236 22.92 6.34 11.38
N PRO A 237 21.72 6.57 11.93
CA PRO A 237 20.56 7.10 11.21
C PRO A 237 20.76 8.57 10.82
N ALA A 238 21.63 8.81 9.85
CA ALA A 238 22.07 10.13 9.42
C ALA A 238 22.33 10.16 7.91
N ASP A 239 22.39 11.36 7.34
CA ASP A 239 22.62 11.57 5.90
C ASP A 239 23.90 10.90 5.40
N GLY A 240 24.94 10.81 6.24
CA GLY A 240 26.19 10.10 5.92
C GLY A 240 25.99 8.61 5.59
N SER A 241 24.99 7.96 6.17
CA SER A 241 24.65 6.56 5.87
C SER A 241 23.85 6.42 4.58
N LEU A 242 23.19 7.49 4.13
CA LEU A 242 22.47 7.53 2.85
C LEU A 242 23.42 7.85 1.70
N GLY A 243 24.33 8.80 1.89
CA GLY A 243 25.15 9.37 0.83
C GLY A 243 24.48 10.54 0.09
N ASP A 244 25.11 11.04 -0.98
CA ASP A 244 24.63 12.16 -1.79
C ASP A 244 23.54 11.69 -2.77
N MET A 245 22.38 11.36 -2.22
CA MET A 245 21.24 10.82 -2.98
C MET A 245 20.12 11.83 -3.21
N GLY A 246 20.28 13.08 -2.76
CA GLY A 246 19.21 14.08 -2.84
C GLY A 246 17.99 13.77 -1.96
N PHE A 247 18.11 12.83 -1.01
CA PHE A 247 17.09 12.54 0.01
C PHE A 247 17.30 13.37 1.28
N ALA A 248 17.72 14.64 1.16
CA ALA A 248 18.15 15.53 2.24
C ALA A 248 17.05 15.90 3.27
N ASP A 249 16.02 15.06 3.42
CA ASP A 249 14.84 15.32 4.22
C ASP A 249 14.06 14.01 4.46
N CYS A 250 14.75 12.93 4.89
CA CYS A 250 14.12 11.66 5.25
C CYS A 250 13.99 11.48 6.76
N ASP A 251 12.99 10.72 7.20
CA ASP A 251 12.84 10.34 8.60
C ASP A 251 13.49 8.97 8.80
N TRP A 252 14.24 8.79 9.89
CA TRP A 252 14.68 7.47 10.33
C TRP A 252 13.68 6.94 11.37
N ILE A 253 13.09 5.78 11.09
CA ILE A 253 12.02 5.22 11.91
C ILE A 253 12.37 3.79 12.28
N ARG A 254 12.25 3.45 13.56
CA ARG A 254 12.44 2.07 14.04
C ARG A 254 11.53 1.10 13.31
N GLY A 255 12.03 -0.08 12.95
CA GLY A 255 11.27 -1.14 12.28
C GLY A 255 9.92 -1.45 12.94
N GLN A 256 9.90 -1.48 14.27
CA GLN A 256 8.67 -1.70 15.07
C GLN A 256 7.58 -0.60 14.90
N LYS A 257 7.98 0.61 14.49
CA LYS A 257 7.10 1.78 14.31
C LYS A 257 6.71 1.99 12.84
N LEU A 258 7.13 1.14 11.90
CA LEU A 258 6.81 1.34 10.47
C LEU A 258 5.32 1.15 10.16
N ASN A 259 4.66 0.18 10.77
CA ASN A 259 3.24 -0.11 10.56
C ASN A 259 2.50 -0.34 11.90
N PRO A 260 2.18 0.74 12.62
CA PRO A 260 1.61 0.65 13.97
C PRO A 260 0.12 0.27 13.99
N THR A 261 -0.59 0.35 12.85
CA THR A 261 -2.00 -0.06 12.71
C THR A 261 -2.17 -1.58 12.54
N ALA A 262 -1.08 -2.33 12.39
CA ALA A 262 -1.16 -3.76 12.27
C ALA A 262 -1.54 -4.39 13.62
N GLN A 263 -2.72 -5.00 13.66
CA GLN A 263 -3.13 -5.99 14.67
C GLN A 263 -2.13 -7.17 14.78
N LYS A 264 -1.09 -7.23 13.95
CA LYS A 264 -0.02 -8.24 13.91
C LYS A 264 1.30 -7.64 14.40
N ARG A 265 1.87 -8.24 15.44
CA ARG A 265 3.22 -7.94 15.97
C ARG A 265 4.26 -7.98 14.85
N VAL A 266 5.18 -7.00 14.85
CA VAL A 266 6.36 -6.98 13.98
C VAL A 266 7.21 -8.23 14.21
N ARG A 267 7.76 -8.78 13.12
CA ARG A 267 8.58 -10.00 13.15
C ARG A 267 9.85 -9.79 12.36
N LEU A 268 10.91 -10.54 12.70
CA LEU A 268 12.09 -10.59 11.85
C LEU A 268 11.77 -11.35 10.55
N PHE A 269 11.21 -12.56 10.69
CA PHE A 269 10.76 -13.43 9.61
C PHE A 269 9.30 -13.86 9.82
N HIS A 270 8.52 -13.96 8.74
CA HIS A 270 7.14 -14.48 8.75
C HIS A 270 6.79 -15.14 7.42
N ASN A 271 7.20 -16.39 7.22
CA ASN A 271 7.29 -17.00 5.89
C ASN A 271 8.18 -16.11 5.00
N ILE A 272 9.42 -16.52 4.80
CA ILE A 272 10.28 -15.90 3.79
C ILE A 272 9.72 -16.34 2.45
N GLU A 273 8.66 -15.65 2.05
CA GLU A 273 8.00 -15.73 0.77
C GLU A 273 8.50 -14.53 -0.03
N GLU A 274 8.75 -14.78 -1.30
CA GLU A 274 9.60 -13.94 -2.12
C GLU A 274 8.80 -12.85 -2.86
N ASP A 275 7.48 -12.77 -2.60
CA ASP A 275 6.54 -11.68 -2.93
C ASP A 275 6.57 -10.56 -1.88
N ASN A 276 7.34 -10.76 -0.80
CA ASN A 276 7.52 -9.78 0.27
C ASN A 276 8.59 -8.72 -0.02
N LEU A 277 8.99 -8.52 -1.28
CA LEU A 277 10.08 -7.61 -1.66
C LEU A 277 9.62 -6.61 -2.72
N LEU A 278 9.27 -5.40 -2.29
CA LEU A 278 9.00 -4.31 -3.22
C LEU A 278 10.20 -3.36 -3.28
N GLN A 279 10.64 -3.03 -4.49
CA GLN A 279 11.72 -2.07 -4.68
C GLN A 279 11.28 -0.65 -4.32
N GLY A 280 12.19 0.06 -3.67
CA GLY A 280 12.03 1.47 -3.35
C GLY A 280 12.56 2.40 -4.44
N SER A 281 12.89 3.62 -4.05
CA SER A 281 13.41 4.66 -4.94
C SER A 281 14.93 4.52 -5.23
N LEU A 282 15.54 3.37 -4.92
CA LEU A 282 16.96 3.10 -5.13
C LEU A 282 17.17 2.24 -6.37
N GLY A 283 18.26 2.52 -7.10
CA GLY A 283 18.67 1.77 -8.30
C GLY A 283 19.40 0.48 -7.97
N ASP A 284 18.90 -0.27 -6.98
CA ASP A 284 19.48 -1.50 -6.44
C ASP A 284 18.63 -2.73 -6.76
N CYS A 285 17.86 -2.69 -7.86
CA CYS A 285 17.09 -3.81 -8.39
C CYS A 285 17.90 -5.13 -8.47
N TRP A 286 19.21 -5.03 -8.73
CA TRP A 286 20.15 -6.16 -8.75
C TRP A 286 20.27 -6.88 -7.41
N LEU A 287 20.19 -6.13 -6.30
CA LEU A 287 20.28 -6.63 -4.94
C LEU A 287 18.97 -7.28 -4.52
N LEU A 288 17.84 -6.62 -4.78
CA LEU A 288 16.52 -7.17 -4.45
C LEU A 288 16.16 -8.40 -5.28
N ALA A 289 16.58 -8.45 -6.56
CA ALA A 289 16.48 -9.66 -7.36
C ALA A 289 17.34 -10.80 -6.77
N ALA A 290 18.55 -10.50 -6.28
CA ALA A 290 19.35 -11.48 -5.57
C ALA A 290 18.65 -11.98 -4.30
N PHE A 291 18.06 -11.08 -3.51
CA PHE A 291 17.29 -11.47 -2.31
C PHE A 291 16.14 -12.40 -2.69
N SER A 292 15.36 -12.05 -3.72
CA SER A 292 14.26 -12.88 -4.22
C SER A 292 14.74 -14.27 -4.68
N ALA A 293 15.86 -14.34 -5.41
CA ALA A 293 16.43 -15.59 -5.87
C ALA A 293 16.95 -16.48 -4.73
N VAL A 294 17.58 -15.89 -3.70
CA VAL A 294 18.04 -16.63 -2.52
C VAL A 294 16.86 -17.02 -1.61
N ALA A 295 15.80 -16.21 -1.57
CA ALA A 295 14.60 -16.46 -0.78
C ALA A 295 13.81 -17.71 -1.22
N GLU A 296 14.02 -18.21 -2.45
CA GLU A 296 13.58 -19.57 -2.86
C GLU A 296 14.08 -20.68 -1.93
N PHE A 297 15.14 -20.38 -1.18
CA PHE A 297 15.74 -21.22 -0.18
C PHE A 297 15.68 -20.48 1.16
N PRO A 298 14.53 -20.42 1.87
CA PRO A 298 14.34 -19.61 3.08
C PRO A 298 15.45 -19.75 4.12
N ARG A 299 15.95 -20.98 4.32
CA ARG A 299 17.05 -21.27 5.25
C ARG A 299 18.36 -20.58 4.88
N ALA A 300 18.60 -20.30 3.59
CA ALA A 300 19.76 -19.53 3.15
C ALA A 300 19.68 -18.08 3.64
N ILE A 301 18.52 -17.43 3.51
CA ILE A 301 18.29 -16.09 4.07
C ILE A 301 18.41 -16.12 5.58
N GLU A 302 17.70 -17.02 6.27
CA GLU A 302 17.78 -17.11 7.74
C GLU A 302 19.21 -17.34 8.22
N ASN A 303 20.01 -18.11 7.47
CA ASN A 303 21.40 -18.37 7.80
C ASN A 303 22.27 -17.11 7.73
N LEU A 304 21.90 -16.07 6.97
CA LEU A 304 22.61 -14.78 7.01
C LEU A 304 22.42 -14.06 8.34
N PHE A 305 21.33 -14.32 9.05
CA PHE A 305 21.06 -13.67 10.32
C PHE A 305 21.58 -14.52 11.47
N VAL A 306 22.42 -13.94 12.32
CA VAL A 306 22.79 -14.55 13.61
C VAL A 306 21.64 -14.36 14.60
N THR A 307 21.06 -13.16 14.64
CA THR A 307 19.81 -12.89 15.35
C THR A 307 18.65 -13.59 14.64
N LYS A 308 18.01 -14.57 15.29
CA LYS A 308 16.95 -15.40 14.66
C LYS A 308 15.53 -14.90 14.87
N GLU A 309 15.35 -13.97 15.81
CA GLU A 309 14.05 -13.46 16.20
C GLU A 309 14.03 -11.93 16.19
N PHE A 310 12.85 -11.34 16.29
CA PHE A 310 12.72 -9.91 16.49
C PHE A 310 13.46 -9.48 17.77
N SER A 311 14.26 -8.42 17.68
CA SER A 311 15.07 -7.90 18.79
C SER A 311 14.39 -6.68 19.40
N PRO A 312 13.83 -6.77 20.63
CA PRO A 312 13.21 -5.63 21.30
C PRO A 312 14.19 -4.47 21.57
N ASP A 313 15.47 -4.79 21.74
CA ASP A 313 16.55 -3.83 22.00
C ASP A 313 17.05 -3.14 20.71
N GLY A 314 16.46 -3.48 19.56
CA GLY A 314 16.76 -2.84 18.27
C GLY A 314 18.08 -3.28 17.63
N VAL A 315 18.78 -4.27 18.19
CA VAL A 315 20.08 -4.77 17.69
C VAL A 315 19.95 -6.09 16.94
N TYR A 316 20.60 -6.18 15.78
CA TYR A 316 20.60 -7.37 14.92
C TYR A 316 22.02 -7.66 14.43
N GLN A 317 22.36 -8.95 14.40
CA GLN A 317 23.64 -9.41 13.87
C GLN A 317 23.42 -10.19 12.58
N ILE A 318 24.07 -9.76 11.50
CA ILE A 318 23.91 -10.29 10.15
C ILE A 318 25.30 -10.52 9.55
N ARG A 319 25.49 -11.63 8.83
CA ARG A 319 26.75 -11.97 8.18
C ARG A 319 26.66 -11.83 6.66
N LEU A 320 27.66 -11.19 6.06
CA LEU A 320 27.90 -11.19 4.62
C LEU A 320 29.31 -11.72 4.34
N TYR A 321 29.49 -12.39 3.21
CA TYR A 321 30.79 -12.86 2.76
C TYR A 321 31.54 -11.75 2.03
N ASP A 322 32.76 -11.48 2.47
CA ASP A 322 33.65 -10.53 1.83
C ASP A 322 34.64 -11.27 0.93
N VAL A 323 34.41 -11.19 -0.37
CA VAL A 323 35.24 -11.81 -1.43
C VAL A 323 36.67 -11.27 -1.41
N SER A 324 36.87 -10.03 -0.94
CA SER A 324 38.20 -9.42 -0.94
C SER A 324 39.18 -10.08 0.03
N CYS A 325 38.64 -10.69 1.07
CA CYS A 325 39.40 -11.41 2.09
C CYS A 325 38.91 -12.85 2.32
N SER A 326 38.05 -13.35 1.43
CA SER A 326 37.50 -14.71 1.41
C SER A 326 36.93 -15.18 2.76
N ARG A 327 36.23 -14.28 3.49
CA ARG A 327 35.71 -14.57 4.84
C ARG A 327 34.33 -14.00 5.08
N TRP A 328 33.56 -14.70 5.92
CA TRP A 328 32.33 -14.16 6.48
C TRP A 328 32.63 -13.00 7.43
N GLN A 329 31.92 -11.89 7.25
CA GLN A 329 31.96 -10.70 8.09
C GLN A 329 30.61 -10.58 8.79
N GLN A 330 30.63 -10.67 10.12
CA GLN A 330 29.47 -10.41 10.94
C GLN A 330 29.42 -8.91 11.26
N MET A 331 28.28 -8.29 11.01
CA MET A 331 28.00 -6.90 11.31
C MET A 331 26.86 -6.83 12.31
N GLU A 332 27.01 -5.91 13.26
CA GLU A 332 25.93 -5.48 14.13
C GLU A 332 25.28 -4.25 13.52
N ILE A 333 23.95 -4.24 13.44
CA ILE A 333 23.15 -3.13 12.91
C ILE A 333 21.95 -2.86 13.80
N ASP A 334 21.48 -1.61 13.79
CA ASP A 334 20.20 -1.25 14.38
C ASP A 334 19.04 -1.32 13.37
N ASP A 335 17.80 -1.24 13.87
CA ASP A 335 16.57 -1.21 13.07
C ASP A 335 16.01 0.19 12.75
N TRP A 336 16.83 1.25 12.78
CA TRP A 336 16.45 2.52 12.17
C TRP A 336 16.39 2.36 10.64
N ILE A 337 15.20 2.54 10.05
CA ILE A 337 14.95 2.41 8.62
C ILE A 337 14.68 3.79 8.00
N PRO A 338 15.35 4.15 6.89
CA PRO A 338 15.11 5.42 6.22
C PRO A 338 13.75 5.42 5.52
N CYS A 339 12.93 6.39 5.89
CA CYS A 339 11.54 6.54 5.48
C CYS A 339 11.29 7.91 4.86
N LYS A 340 10.28 8.00 4.00
CA LYS A 340 9.79 9.29 3.51
C LYS A 340 9.44 10.17 4.71
N LYS A 341 9.73 11.46 4.61
CA LYS A 341 9.32 12.46 5.61
C LYS A 341 7.85 12.27 5.95
N ARG A 342 7.57 12.00 7.22
CA ARG A 342 6.19 11.78 7.66
C ARG A 342 5.40 13.06 7.51
N LYS A 343 4.19 12.94 6.99
CA LYS A 343 3.19 13.99 7.11
C LYS A 343 2.62 13.99 8.53
N TRP A 344 2.15 15.15 8.98
CA TRP A 344 1.61 15.34 10.34
C TRP A 344 0.44 14.41 10.69
N TRP A 345 -0.23 13.83 9.70
CA TRP A 345 -1.35 12.90 9.85
C TRP A 345 -0.95 11.42 9.70
N GLN A 346 0.28 11.15 9.27
CA GLN A 346 0.74 9.80 8.99
C GLN A 346 1.12 9.07 10.27
N VAL A 347 0.59 7.86 10.39
CA VAL A 347 0.85 6.94 11.46
C VAL A 347 1.79 5.85 10.92
N GLY A 348 2.97 5.77 11.50
CA GLY A 348 4.06 4.92 11.03
C GLY A 348 4.98 5.55 9.99
N GLY A 349 5.79 4.72 9.32
CA GLY A 349 6.82 5.13 8.37
C GLY A 349 6.68 4.43 7.04
N VAL A 350 6.96 5.14 5.94
CA VAL A 350 7.01 4.56 4.60
C VAL A 350 8.47 4.41 4.18
N PRO A 351 9.05 3.19 4.15
CA PRO A 351 10.43 3.00 3.75
C PRO A 351 10.72 3.57 2.36
N ILE A 352 11.91 4.16 2.18
CA ILE A 352 12.33 4.74 0.89
C ILE A 352 12.88 3.66 -0.04
N PHE A 353 13.55 2.64 0.51
CA PHE A 353 14.26 1.58 -0.21
C PHE A 353 13.45 0.27 -0.19
N ALA A 354 14.03 -0.87 0.20
CA ALA A 354 13.30 -2.13 0.32
C ALA A 354 12.04 -1.94 1.17
N LYS A 355 10.92 -2.47 0.65
CA LYS A 355 9.65 -2.50 1.37
C LYS A 355 9.19 -3.93 1.52
N PRO A 356 8.89 -4.38 2.76
CA PRO A 356 8.20 -5.63 2.95
C PRO A 356 6.76 -5.50 2.43
N SER A 357 6.17 -6.59 1.94
CA SER A 357 4.72 -6.65 1.67
C SER A 357 3.90 -6.77 2.98
N ASP A 358 4.57 -7.13 4.07
CA ASP A 358 3.99 -7.38 5.39
C ASP A 358 4.83 -6.74 6.52
N ASN A 359 4.63 -7.18 7.77
CA ASN A 359 5.32 -6.63 8.95
C ASN A 359 6.67 -7.32 9.26
N GLN A 360 7.39 -7.77 8.22
CA GLN A 360 8.72 -8.37 8.35
C GLN A 360 9.85 -7.35 8.19
N LEU A 361 10.94 -7.56 8.93
CA LEU A 361 12.10 -6.66 8.89
C LEU A 361 13.28 -7.17 8.07
N TRP A 362 13.34 -8.48 7.78
CA TRP A 362 14.56 -9.09 7.23
C TRP A 362 15.06 -8.42 5.94
N CYS A 363 14.17 -8.01 5.04
CA CYS A 363 14.56 -7.43 3.75
C CYS A 363 15.22 -6.06 3.93
N MET A 364 14.60 -5.20 4.74
CA MET A 364 15.13 -3.88 5.08
C MET A 364 16.44 -3.97 5.87
N LEU A 365 16.52 -4.90 6.83
CA LEU A 365 17.74 -5.10 7.61
C LEU A 365 18.88 -5.67 6.76
N LEU A 366 18.59 -6.59 5.84
CA LEU A 366 19.60 -7.14 4.94
C LEU A 366 20.08 -6.07 3.95
N GLU A 367 19.19 -5.29 3.35
CA GLU A 367 19.54 -4.14 2.49
C GLU A 367 20.41 -3.13 3.25
N LYS A 368 20.01 -2.77 4.47
CA LYS A 368 20.81 -1.90 5.36
C LYS A 368 22.19 -2.49 5.67
N THR A 369 22.27 -3.80 5.87
CA THR A 369 23.56 -4.48 6.09
C THR A 369 24.45 -4.39 4.86
N PHE A 370 23.89 -4.54 3.65
CA PHE A 370 24.63 -4.31 2.41
C PHE A 370 25.08 -2.86 2.27
N ALA A 371 24.23 -1.89 2.65
CA ALA A 371 24.57 -0.47 2.67
C ALA A 371 25.76 -0.21 3.62
N LYS A 372 25.68 -0.68 4.87
CA LYS A 372 26.80 -0.60 5.83
C LYS A 372 28.06 -1.27 5.28
N PHE A 373 27.92 -2.46 4.70
CA PHE A 373 29.03 -3.20 4.11
C PHE A 373 29.71 -2.45 2.97
N CYS A 374 28.94 -1.77 2.13
CA CYS A 374 29.43 -0.97 1.00
C CYS A 374 29.72 0.50 1.34
N GLY A 375 29.55 0.90 2.61
CA GLY A 375 29.84 2.27 3.08
C GLY A 375 28.76 3.31 2.78
N GLY A 376 27.52 2.92 2.52
CA GLY A 376 26.38 3.82 2.32
C GLY A 376 25.33 3.24 1.37
N TYR A 377 24.07 3.69 1.49
CA TYR A 377 23.01 3.27 0.57
C TYR A 377 23.27 3.73 -0.88
N GLU A 378 23.89 4.90 -1.08
CA GLU A 378 24.24 5.39 -2.42
C GLU A 378 25.13 4.42 -3.19
N ASN A 379 26.00 3.70 -2.48
CA ASN A 379 26.95 2.76 -3.05
C ASN A 379 26.29 1.46 -3.52
N LEU A 380 24.99 1.27 -3.26
CA LEU A 380 24.21 0.16 -3.81
C LEU A 380 23.63 0.48 -5.20
N LYS A 381 23.74 1.71 -5.69
CA LYS A 381 23.25 2.08 -7.04
C LYS A 381 24.05 1.38 -8.14
N GLY A 382 23.35 0.70 -9.04
CA GLY A 382 23.92 0.24 -10.30
C GLY A 382 24.89 -0.94 -10.18
N GLY A 383 24.54 -1.96 -9.39
CA GLY A 383 25.36 -3.16 -9.21
C GLY A 383 24.96 -4.37 -10.04
N HIS A 384 25.56 -5.51 -9.68
CA HIS A 384 25.40 -6.78 -10.36
C HIS A 384 24.95 -7.86 -9.39
N MET A 385 23.82 -8.53 -9.70
CA MET A 385 23.25 -9.61 -8.89
C MET A 385 24.29 -10.66 -8.43
N PRO A 386 25.26 -11.09 -9.26
CA PRO A 386 26.34 -11.99 -8.83
C PRO A 386 27.16 -11.54 -7.62
N TYR A 387 27.37 -10.24 -7.44
CA TYR A 387 28.08 -9.73 -6.26
C TYR A 387 27.26 -9.98 -4.97
N ALA A 388 25.95 -9.71 -5.02
CA ALA A 388 25.06 -10.00 -3.91
C ALA A 388 25.00 -11.52 -3.63
N LEU A 389 25.00 -12.35 -4.68
CA LEU A 389 25.04 -13.80 -4.53
C LEU A 389 26.35 -14.27 -3.87
N GLN A 390 27.51 -13.73 -4.25
CA GLN A 390 28.78 -14.01 -3.55
C GLN A 390 28.68 -13.65 -2.06
N CYS A 391 28.19 -12.45 -1.75
CA CYS A 391 28.05 -11.99 -0.37
C CYS A 391 27.07 -12.84 0.46
N MET A 392 25.98 -13.35 -0.13
CA MET A 392 24.98 -14.13 0.59
C MET A 392 25.29 -15.63 0.64
N THR A 393 26.10 -16.14 -0.29
CA THR A 393 26.35 -17.59 -0.38
C THR A 393 27.77 -17.97 -0.01
N GLY A 394 28.72 -17.05 -0.09
CA GLY A 394 30.15 -17.34 0.00
C GLY A 394 30.70 -18.12 -1.20
N GLU A 395 29.91 -18.30 -2.27
CA GLU A 395 30.41 -18.88 -3.51
C GLU A 395 31.08 -17.78 -4.34
N GLU A 396 32.41 -17.75 -4.32
CA GLU A 396 33.20 -16.74 -5.03
C GLU A 396 33.05 -16.87 -6.55
N THR A 397 32.92 -18.08 -7.09
CA THR A 397 32.74 -18.25 -8.53
C THR A 397 31.35 -17.80 -8.92
N GLN A 398 31.21 -16.93 -9.91
CA GLN A 398 29.91 -16.69 -10.52
C GLN A 398 30.06 -16.80 -12.02
N LEU A 399 29.03 -17.34 -12.66
CA LEU A 399 29.01 -17.54 -14.08
C LEU A 399 28.00 -16.57 -14.70
N LYS A 400 28.35 -16.03 -15.86
CA LYS A 400 27.48 -15.14 -16.61
C LYS A 400 27.51 -15.56 -18.07
N TRP A 401 26.34 -15.71 -18.67
CA TRP A 401 26.20 -15.87 -20.11
C TRP A 401 25.55 -14.63 -20.69
N LYS A 402 26.04 -14.21 -21.85
CA LYS A 402 25.49 -13.06 -22.59
C LYS A 402 25.17 -13.49 -24.01
N LYS A 403 24.02 -13.08 -24.53
CA LYS A 403 23.70 -13.30 -25.94
C LYS A 403 24.61 -12.47 -26.86
N GLU A 404 25.01 -13.06 -27.97
CA GLU A 404 25.89 -12.44 -28.97
C GLU A 404 25.11 -11.80 -30.13
N ASP A 405 23.86 -12.20 -30.33
CA ASP A 405 23.00 -11.73 -31.41
C ASP A 405 21.56 -11.43 -30.92
N PRO A 406 20.79 -10.58 -31.61
CA PRO A 406 19.44 -10.22 -31.20
C PRO A 406 18.46 -11.40 -31.08
N ALA A 407 18.65 -12.47 -31.85
CA ALA A 407 17.80 -13.65 -31.81
C ALA A 407 18.21 -14.65 -30.70
N GLY A 408 19.32 -14.40 -30.00
CA GLY A 408 19.83 -15.25 -28.93
C GLY A 408 20.26 -16.63 -29.42
N THR A 409 20.75 -16.72 -30.66
CA THR A 409 21.21 -17.99 -31.25
C THR A 409 22.55 -18.46 -30.67
N LEU A 410 23.38 -17.51 -30.23
CA LEU A 410 24.69 -17.75 -29.63
C LEU A 410 24.83 -17.04 -28.28
N TRP A 411 25.44 -17.73 -27.32
CA TRP A 411 25.65 -17.27 -25.95
C TRP A 411 27.11 -17.43 -25.55
N SER A 412 27.77 -16.36 -25.11
CA SER A 412 29.14 -16.40 -24.61
C SER A 412 29.22 -16.47 -23.10
N GLU A 413 30.19 -17.23 -22.60
CA GLU A 413 30.52 -17.27 -21.18
C GLU A 413 31.40 -16.08 -20.77
N TRP A 414 31.11 -15.55 -19.58
CA TRP A 414 31.82 -14.48 -18.90
C TRP A 414 32.12 -14.96 -17.49
N LYS A 415 33.33 -14.66 -17.03
CA LYS A 415 33.80 -15.03 -15.70
C LYS A 415 34.00 -13.82 -14.83
N VAL A 416 33.85 -14.04 -13.53
CA VAL A 416 34.18 -13.03 -12.53
C VAL A 416 35.69 -12.84 -12.47
N ASP A 417 36.13 -11.59 -12.44
CA ASP A 417 37.51 -11.21 -12.18
C ASP A 417 37.75 -11.10 -10.66
N LEU A 418 38.01 -12.24 -10.02
CA LEU A 418 38.23 -12.31 -8.58
C LEU A 418 39.46 -11.50 -8.14
N ASP A 419 40.49 -11.42 -8.98
CA ASP A 419 41.69 -10.64 -8.65
C ASP A 419 41.39 -9.15 -8.63
N TRP A 420 40.58 -8.65 -9.57
CA TRP A 420 40.11 -7.28 -9.56
C TRP A 420 39.24 -7.00 -8.32
N MET A 421 38.31 -7.89 -7.99
CA MET A 421 37.44 -7.73 -6.81
C MET A 421 38.24 -7.71 -5.50
N ARG A 422 39.27 -8.56 -5.37
CA ARG A 422 40.15 -8.56 -4.20
C ARG A 422 40.96 -7.29 -4.06
N LYS A 423 41.39 -6.69 -5.18
CA LYS A 423 42.10 -5.39 -5.20
C LYS A 423 41.18 -4.20 -5.01
N ASN A 424 39.89 -4.35 -5.27
CA ASN A 424 38.89 -3.29 -5.21
C ASN A 424 37.72 -3.73 -4.30
N PRO A 425 37.95 -3.86 -2.99
CA PRO A 425 36.94 -4.36 -2.06
C PRO A 425 35.68 -3.52 -2.14
N ARG A 426 34.52 -4.19 -2.13
CA ARG A 426 33.18 -3.58 -2.18
C ARG A 426 32.87 -2.76 -3.43
N ARG A 427 33.70 -2.89 -4.47
CA ARG A 427 33.45 -2.35 -5.81
C ARG A 427 33.07 -3.48 -6.74
N PHE A 428 32.07 -3.25 -7.59
CA PHE A 428 31.54 -4.26 -8.49
C PHE A 428 31.36 -3.76 -9.93
N ASP A 429 31.74 -2.52 -10.23
CA ASP A 429 31.58 -1.91 -11.57
C ASP A 429 32.36 -2.61 -12.69
N LYS A 430 33.40 -3.40 -12.36
CA LYS A 430 34.19 -4.19 -13.30
C LYS A 430 34.31 -5.66 -12.90
N MET A 431 33.24 -6.21 -12.32
CA MET A 431 33.22 -7.58 -11.81
C MET A 431 33.49 -8.67 -12.87
N PHE A 432 33.19 -8.41 -14.15
CA PHE A 432 33.24 -9.43 -15.20
C PHE A 432 34.30 -9.16 -16.26
N THR A 433 35.00 -10.21 -16.67
CA THR A 433 35.83 -10.24 -17.87
C THR A 433 35.28 -11.25 -18.86
N ARG A 434 35.28 -10.88 -20.15
CA ARG A 434 34.83 -11.77 -21.23
C ARG A 434 35.85 -12.88 -21.39
N GLU A 435 35.39 -14.13 -21.37
CA GLU A 435 36.24 -15.24 -21.78
C GLU A 435 36.15 -15.39 -23.30
N THR A 436 37.29 -15.32 -23.98
CA THR A 436 37.34 -15.43 -25.44
C THR A 436 37.34 -16.92 -25.82
N GLY A 437 36.47 -17.32 -26.77
CA GLY A 437 36.43 -18.67 -27.32
C GLY A 437 35.36 -19.62 -26.76
N ASN A 438 34.68 -19.28 -25.66
CA ASN A 438 33.61 -20.10 -25.07
C ASN A 438 32.23 -19.57 -25.49
N THR A 439 31.76 -19.99 -26.66
CA THR A 439 30.42 -19.65 -27.19
C THR A 439 29.61 -20.92 -27.42
N HIS A 440 28.34 -20.88 -27.03
CA HIS A 440 27.43 -22.01 -27.09
C HIS A 440 26.23 -21.68 -27.97
N THR A 441 25.76 -22.68 -28.72
CA THR A 441 24.49 -22.56 -29.44
C THR A 441 23.35 -22.47 -28.43
N LYS A 442 22.23 -21.87 -28.86
CA LYS A 442 20.99 -21.83 -28.10
C LYS A 442 20.57 -23.17 -27.51
N HIS A 443 20.71 -24.27 -28.26
CA HIS A 443 20.38 -25.61 -27.77
C HIS A 443 21.36 -26.08 -26.68
N ALA A 444 22.66 -25.90 -26.88
CA ALA A 444 23.65 -26.24 -25.87
C ALA A 444 23.45 -25.40 -24.60
N PHE A 445 23.10 -24.12 -24.74
CA PHE A 445 22.79 -23.23 -23.64
C PHE A 445 21.56 -23.68 -22.84
N PHE A 446 20.49 -24.13 -23.51
CA PHE A 446 19.33 -24.73 -22.85
C PHE A 446 19.70 -25.91 -21.95
N ASN A 447 20.52 -26.84 -22.47
CA ASN A 447 20.93 -28.01 -21.70
C ASN A 447 21.75 -27.62 -20.46
N MET A 448 22.58 -26.58 -20.56
CA MET A 448 23.35 -26.08 -19.42
C MET A 448 22.46 -25.48 -18.33
N ILE A 449 21.48 -24.62 -18.69
CA ILE A 449 20.56 -24.05 -17.69
C ILE A 449 19.68 -25.13 -17.05
N ALA A 450 19.31 -26.17 -17.80
CA ALA A 450 18.60 -27.32 -17.25
C ALA A 450 19.46 -28.08 -16.23
N ASP A 451 20.74 -28.31 -16.54
CA ASP A 451 21.68 -28.94 -15.60
C ASP A 451 21.92 -28.08 -14.34
N PHE A 452 21.90 -26.75 -14.45
CA PHE A 452 22.01 -25.85 -13.30
C PHE A 452 20.76 -25.90 -12.41
N ASP A 453 19.58 -25.94 -13.01
CA ASP A 453 18.32 -26.14 -12.29
C ASP A 453 18.30 -27.49 -11.54
N GLU A 454 18.71 -28.58 -12.19
CA GLU A 454 18.82 -29.91 -11.57
C GLU A 454 19.77 -29.92 -10.36
N LYS A 455 20.83 -29.11 -10.39
CA LYS A 455 21.79 -28.95 -9.28
C LYS A 455 21.30 -27.99 -8.19
N ASN A 456 20.08 -27.45 -8.30
CA ASN A 456 19.53 -26.41 -7.45
C ASN A 456 20.44 -25.18 -7.34
N PHE A 457 21.05 -24.76 -8.46
CA PHE A 457 21.83 -23.52 -8.50
C PHE A 457 20.89 -22.32 -8.55
N ILE A 458 21.33 -21.21 -7.95
CA ILE A 458 20.58 -19.94 -8.01
C ILE A 458 20.87 -19.29 -9.36
N MET A 459 19.82 -18.91 -10.08
CA MET A 459 19.94 -18.29 -11.40
C MET A 459 19.13 -17.00 -11.48
N GLY A 460 19.66 -16.05 -12.25
CA GLY A 460 18.99 -14.79 -12.55
C GLY A 460 19.19 -14.38 -13.99
N THR A 461 18.41 -13.41 -14.45
CA THR A 461 18.43 -12.93 -15.82
C THR A 461 17.94 -11.50 -15.89
N SER A 462 18.27 -10.79 -16.96
CA SER A 462 17.80 -9.42 -17.15
C SER A 462 17.68 -9.04 -18.62
N ILE A 463 16.87 -8.00 -18.86
CA ILE A 463 16.67 -7.37 -20.15
C ILE A 463 17.40 -6.03 -20.13
N SER A 464 18.14 -5.73 -21.18
CA SER A 464 18.84 -4.47 -21.40
C SER A 464 17.85 -3.44 -21.94
N GLY A 465 18.12 -2.17 -21.66
CA GLY A 465 17.35 -1.06 -22.20
C GLY A 465 18.05 0.25 -21.93
N ASP A 466 17.57 1.32 -22.55
CA ASP A 466 18.15 2.65 -22.37
C ASP A 466 17.55 3.36 -21.16
N VAL A 467 16.28 3.10 -20.88
CA VAL A 467 15.52 3.71 -19.78
C VAL A 467 15.41 2.72 -18.63
N MET A 468 15.70 3.19 -17.41
CA MET A 468 15.58 2.38 -16.20
C MET A 468 14.13 1.91 -16.02
N GLU A 469 13.95 0.62 -15.80
CA GLU A 469 12.65 0.01 -15.42
C GLU A 469 11.51 0.31 -16.41
N LYS A 470 11.84 0.42 -17.69
CA LYS A 470 10.86 0.65 -18.74
C LYS A 470 9.95 -0.56 -18.88
N LYS A 471 8.64 -0.35 -18.63
CA LYS A 471 7.60 -1.35 -18.87
C LYS A 471 7.41 -1.56 -20.37
N ARG A 472 7.43 -2.82 -20.80
CA ARG A 472 7.22 -3.25 -22.17
C ARG A 472 5.76 -3.62 -22.41
N THR A 473 5.36 -3.65 -23.69
CA THR A 473 3.99 -4.01 -24.10
C THR A 473 3.65 -5.47 -23.80
N ASP A 474 4.66 -6.34 -23.82
CA ASP A 474 4.58 -7.77 -23.49
C ASP A 474 4.50 -8.07 -21.97
N GLY A 475 4.54 -7.03 -21.13
CA GLY A 475 4.43 -7.13 -19.67
C GLY A 475 5.76 -7.28 -18.93
N LEU A 476 6.89 -7.37 -19.64
CA LEU A 476 8.23 -7.42 -19.06
C LEU A 476 8.80 -6.02 -18.80
N ILE A 477 9.93 -5.94 -18.10
CA ILE A 477 10.55 -4.70 -17.64
C ILE A 477 12.03 -4.69 -18.04
N GLU A 478 12.46 -3.64 -18.72
CA GLU A 478 13.86 -3.45 -19.11
C GLU A 478 14.69 -2.89 -17.96
N ARG A 479 16.00 -3.14 -17.99
CA ARG A 479 16.95 -2.82 -16.91
C ARG A 479 16.50 -3.33 -15.54
N HIS A 480 15.84 -4.48 -15.55
CA HIS A 480 15.30 -5.13 -14.36
C HIS A 480 15.81 -6.56 -14.27
N ALA A 481 16.06 -7.02 -13.04
CA ALA A 481 16.55 -8.36 -12.79
C ALA A 481 15.40 -9.29 -12.40
N TYR A 482 15.38 -10.47 -13.00
CA TYR A 482 14.42 -11.54 -12.80
C TYR A 482 15.14 -12.77 -12.25
N SER A 483 14.48 -13.55 -11.40
CA SER A 483 14.98 -14.88 -11.00
C SER A 483 14.59 -15.91 -12.06
N LEU A 484 15.51 -16.77 -12.47
CA LEU A 484 15.23 -17.93 -13.33
C LEU A 484 15.09 -19.15 -12.42
N ILE A 485 13.85 -19.61 -12.25
CA ILE A 485 13.46 -20.54 -11.18
C ILE A 485 13.55 -21.99 -11.64
N ARG A 486 13.06 -22.28 -12.85
CA ARG A 486 12.92 -23.65 -13.38
C ARG A 486 13.11 -23.72 -14.88
N VAL A 487 13.50 -24.91 -15.32
CA VAL A 487 13.52 -25.30 -16.73
C VAL A 487 12.63 -26.54 -16.91
N PHE A 488 11.84 -26.55 -17.98
CA PHE A 488 11.00 -27.68 -18.38
C PHE A 488 11.32 -28.06 -19.83
N ASP A 489 11.59 -29.34 -20.06
CA ASP A 489 11.84 -29.90 -21.38
C ASP A 489 10.90 -31.08 -21.61
N ALA A 490 10.10 -30.99 -22.68
CA ALA A 490 9.25 -32.06 -23.17
C ALA A 490 9.53 -32.25 -24.67
N PRO A 491 10.61 -32.98 -25.02
CA PRO A 491 11.02 -33.21 -26.41
C PRO A 491 9.92 -33.83 -27.27
N GLU A 492 9.09 -34.70 -26.69
CA GLU A 492 8.01 -35.43 -27.35
C GLU A 492 6.91 -34.50 -27.86
N LEU A 493 6.73 -33.37 -27.16
CA LEU A 493 5.80 -32.31 -27.54
C LEU A 493 6.50 -31.15 -28.25
N SER A 494 7.83 -31.21 -28.41
CA SER A 494 8.66 -30.09 -28.85
C SER A 494 8.45 -28.82 -28.01
N ILE A 495 8.27 -28.97 -26.69
CA ILE A 495 8.03 -27.86 -25.76
C ILE A 495 9.23 -27.69 -24.84
N ARG A 496 9.78 -26.48 -24.82
CA ARG A 496 10.83 -26.04 -23.88
C ARG A 496 10.41 -24.75 -23.21
N LEU A 497 10.28 -24.78 -21.89
CA LEU A 497 9.84 -23.65 -21.10
C LEU A 497 10.86 -23.30 -20.03
N VAL A 498 10.91 -22.02 -19.69
CA VAL A 498 11.59 -21.51 -18.51
C VAL A 498 10.58 -20.83 -17.60
N LYS A 499 10.74 -20.99 -16.30
CA LYS A 499 9.95 -20.29 -15.29
C LYS A 499 10.79 -19.14 -14.75
N LEU A 500 10.24 -17.94 -14.82
CA LEU A 500 10.86 -16.74 -14.27
C LEU A 500 9.98 -16.18 -13.15
N ARG A 501 10.57 -15.28 -12.37
CA ARG A 501 9.86 -14.43 -11.44
C ARG A 501 10.32 -12.99 -11.52
N ASN A 502 9.35 -12.10 -11.53
CA ASN A 502 9.56 -10.69 -11.29
C ASN A 502 9.66 -10.45 -9.77
N PRO A 503 10.79 -9.93 -9.23
CA PRO A 503 10.93 -9.67 -7.81
C PRO A 503 9.89 -8.67 -7.26
N TRP A 504 9.30 -7.82 -8.11
CA TRP A 504 8.25 -6.88 -7.69
C TRP A 504 6.87 -7.51 -7.48
N GLY A 505 6.72 -8.82 -7.70
CA GLY A 505 5.42 -9.48 -7.68
C GLY A 505 4.45 -8.94 -8.74
N GLN A 506 3.14 -8.97 -8.46
CA GLN A 506 2.15 -8.20 -9.21
C GLN A 506 2.02 -6.78 -8.61
N PRO A 507 2.47 -5.72 -9.31
CA PRO A 507 2.24 -4.37 -8.83
C PRO A 507 0.74 -4.06 -8.79
N ALA A 508 0.30 -3.28 -7.80
CA ALA A 508 -1.04 -2.70 -7.74
C ALA A 508 -1.33 -1.97 -9.06
N GLY A 509 -2.30 -2.46 -9.84
CA GLY A 509 -2.58 -2.04 -11.21
C GLY A 509 -2.31 -3.08 -12.31
N GLY A 510 -2.04 -4.34 -11.97
CA GLY A 510 -2.21 -5.50 -12.89
C GLY A 510 -1.22 -5.62 -14.06
N GLY A 511 -0.02 -5.03 -13.95
CA GLY A 511 0.75 -4.69 -15.16
C GLY A 511 2.07 -5.43 -15.46
N ALA A 512 2.56 -6.37 -14.65
CA ALA A 512 3.96 -6.84 -14.77
C ALA A 512 4.15 -8.37 -14.88
N ASN A 513 3.21 -9.06 -15.52
CA ASN A 513 3.36 -10.46 -15.87
C ASN A 513 3.49 -10.62 -17.39
N TRP A 514 4.28 -11.60 -17.81
CA TRP A 514 4.42 -12.00 -19.21
C TRP A 514 3.07 -12.28 -19.87
N LYS A 515 2.80 -11.61 -20.99
CA LYS A 515 1.52 -11.67 -21.73
C LYS A 515 1.53 -12.62 -22.93
N GLY A 516 2.69 -13.18 -23.27
CA GLY A 516 2.81 -14.12 -24.39
C GLY A 516 2.43 -15.56 -24.02
N ASP A 517 2.86 -16.50 -24.86
CA ASP A 517 2.55 -17.91 -24.67
C ASP A 517 3.06 -18.44 -23.33
N TRP A 518 2.27 -19.33 -22.71
CA TRP A 518 2.50 -19.86 -21.36
C TRP A 518 2.50 -18.83 -20.22
N GLY A 519 2.20 -17.55 -20.51
CA GLY A 519 1.85 -16.57 -19.49
C GLY A 519 0.58 -16.95 -18.71
N PRO A 520 0.26 -16.25 -17.62
CA PRO A 520 -0.84 -16.62 -16.71
C PRO A 520 -2.20 -16.80 -17.39
N ASP A 521 -2.49 -15.99 -18.40
CA ASP A 521 -3.76 -15.97 -19.14
C ASP A 521 -3.70 -16.69 -20.49
N SER A 522 -2.59 -17.37 -20.79
CA SER A 522 -2.35 -18.00 -22.10
C SER A 522 -3.31 -19.17 -22.35
N GLN A 523 -3.80 -19.28 -23.60
CA GLN A 523 -4.60 -20.44 -24.02
C GLN A 523 -3.78 -21.74 -24.09
N MET A 524 -2.45 -21.66 -24.10
CA MET A 524 -1.56 -22.83 -24.16
C MET A 524 -1.82 -23.81 -23.01
N TRP A 525 -2.18 -23.30 -21.82
CA TRP A 525 -2.58 -24.13 -20.67
C TRP A 525 -3.83 -24.97 -20.90
N LYS A 526 -4.71 -24.57 -21.84
CA LYS A 526 -5.90 -25.34 -22.24
C LYS A 526 -5.58 -26.30 -23.38
N VAL A 527 -4.68 -25.92 -24.28
CA VAL A 527 -4.23 -26.75 -25.40
C VAL A 527 -3.41 -27.96 -24.89
N TYR A 528 -2.60 -27.75 -23.85
CA TYR A 528 -1.73 -28.78 -23.26
C TYR A 528 -2.06 -29.02 -21.77
N PRO A 529 -3.23 -29.62 -21.45
CA PRO A 529 -3.66 -29.86 -20.07
C PRO A 529 -2.70 -30.79 -19.30
N GLN A 530 -2.01 -31.71 -19.97
CA GLN A 530 -0.96 -32.56 -19.38
C GLN A 530 0.23 -31.74 -18.88
N VAL A 531 0.66 -30.72 -19.64
CA VAL A 531 1.77 -29.83 -19.22
C VAL A 531 1.31 -28.97 -18.05
N LYS A 532 0.06 -28.47 -18.08
CA LYS A 532 -0.53 -27.73 -16.96
C LYS A 532 -0.53 -28.55 -15.66
N GLU A 533 -0.92 -29.82 -15.73
CA GLU A 533 -0.97 -30.73 -14.59
C GLU A 533 0.44 -31.03 -14.03
N LEU A 534 1.39 -31.35 -14.91
CA LEU A 534 2.78 -31.62 -14.52
C LEU A 534 3.45 -30.43 -13.84
N LEU A 535 3.25 -29.24 -14.39
CA LEU A 535 3.81 -28.00 -13.84
C LEU A 535 3.00 -27.49 -12.64
N ASN A 536 1.90 -28.17 -12.27
CA ASN A 536 0.97 -27.77 -11.22
C ASN A 536 0.58 -26.28 -11.36
N PHE A 537 0.32 -25.84 -12.59
CA PHE A 537 0.08 -24.44 -12.89
C PHE A 537 -1.29 -24.00 -12.34
N ARG A 538 -1.28 -22.89 -11.61
CA ARG A 538 -2.47 -22.27 -11.00
C ARG A 538 -2.66 -20.87 -11.58
N ALA A 539 -3.80 -20.65 -12.22
CA ALA A 539 -4.17 -19.34 -12.74
C ALA A 539 -4.57 -18.39 -11.61
N GLY A 540 -4.39 -17.07 -11.82
CA GLY A 540 -4.83 -16.03 -10.89
C GLY A 540 -4.00 -15.88 -9.62
N VAL A 541 -2.82 -16.51 -9.54
CA VAL A 541 -1.87 -16.31 -8.43
C VAL A 541 -1.04 -15.05 -8.70
N ALA A 542 -0.99 -14.14 -7.72
CA ALA A 542 -0.32 -12.85 -7.82
C ALA A 542 1.14 -12.88 -7.32
N ASP A 543 1.87 -13.97 -7.59
CA ASP A 543 3.21 -14.24 -7.06
C ASP A 543 4.37 -13.70 -7.93
N GLY A 544 4.04 -13.05 -9.06
CA GLY A 544 5.00 -12.56 -10.05
C GLY A 544 5.72 -13.66 -10.84
N MET A 545 5.32 -14.93 -10.69
CA MET A 545 5.89 -16.04 -11.42
C MET A 545 5.17 -16.28 -12.74
N PHE A 546 5.93 -16.64 -13.78
CA PHE A 546 5.36 -17.00 -15.07
C PHE A 546 6.25 -18.00 -15.81
N TRP A 547 5.63 -18.79 -16.67
CA TRP A 547 6.34 -19.62 -17.64
C TRP A 547 6.39 -18.90 -18.99
N MET A 548 7.44 -19.14 -19.77
CA MET A 548 7.52 -18.68 -21.15
C MET A 548 8.31 -19.68 -22.02
N PRO A 549 8.08 -19.70 -23.34
CA PRO A 549 8.91 -20.45 -24.27
C PRO A 549 10.38 -20.05 -24.14
N PHE A 550 11.28 -21.04 -24.17
CA PHE A 550 12.71 -20.76 -24.19
C PHE A 550 13.13 -19.95 -25.43
N ASP A 551 12.40 -20.12 -26.54
CA ASP A 551 12.65 -19.35 -27.75
C ASP A 551 12.41 -17.85 -27.54
N ASP A 552 11.25 -17.50 -26.97
CA ASP A 552 10.93 -16.13 -26.58
C ASP A 552 11.95 -15.60 -25.57
N PHE A 553 12.28 -16.40 -24.55
CA PHE A 553 13.28 -16.05 -23.54
C PHE A 553 14.60 -15.61 -24.18
N THR A 554 15.17 -16.43 -25.06
CA THR A 554 16.47 -16.10 -25.69
C THR A 554 16.44 -14.90 -26.62
N SER A 555 15.29 -14.63 -27.27
CA SER A 555 15.11 -13.44 -28.10
C SER A 555 15.03 -12.15 -27.26
N ILE A 556 14.41 -12.24 -26.06
CA ILE A 556 14.09 -11.07 -25.24
C ILE A 556 15.20 -10.78 -24.23
N PHE A 557 15.61 -11.77 -23.42
CA PHE A 557 16.57 -11.59 -22.34
C PHE A 557 18.01 -11.59 -22.88
N ASP A 558 18.89 -10.80 -22.28
CA ASP A 558 20.25 -10.60 -22.81
C ASP A 558 21.33 -11.37 -22.06
N ASN A 559 21.06 -11.75 -20.81
CA ASN A 559 22.04 -12.42 -19.97
C ASN A 559 21.39 -13.37 -18.97
N VAL A 560 22.14 -14.39 -18.58
CA VAL A 560 21.83 -15.27 -17.45
C VAL A 560 23.03 -15.25 -16.52
N VAL A 561 22.78 -15.12 -15.23
CA VAL A 561 23.79 -15.25 -14.19
C VAL A 561 23.48 -16.48 -13.35
N VAL A 562 24.52 -17.18 -12.91
CA VAL A 562 24.40 -18.41 -12.13
C VAL A 562 25.39 -18.37 -10.98
N CYS A 563 24.89 -18.62 -9.77
CA CYS A 563 25.70 -18.94 -8.62
C CYS A 563 25.82 -20.47 -8.53
N PRO A 564 26.99 -21.05 -8.83
CA PRO A 564 27.19 -22.50 -8.92
C PRO A 564 27.30 -23.17 -7.54
N LYS A 565 26.44 -22.77 -6.60
CA LYS A 565 26.30 -23.36 -5.28
C LYS A 565 25.01 -24.17 -5.22
N SER A 566 25.12 -25.46 -4.94
CA SER A 566 23.94 -26.30 -4.73
C SER A 566 23.22 -25.85 -3.46
N MET A 567 21.96 -25.47 -3.62
CA MET A 567 21.11 -25.09 -2.50
C MET A 567 20.30 -26.31 -2.03
N PRO A 568 19.99 -26.42 -0.73
CA PRO A 568 19.09 -27.45 -0.24
C PRO A 568 17.77 -27.38 -1.01
N PRO A 569 17.20 -28.51 -1.45
CA PRO A 569 15.95 -28.48 -2.21
C PRO A 569 14.85 -27.76 -1.42
N ALA A 570 14.15 -26.83 -2.06
CA ALA A 570 13.01 -26.16 -1.44
C ALA A 570 11.95 -27.22 -1.04
N MET A 571 11.32 -27.04 0.12
CA MET A 571 10.28 -27.97 0.59
C MET A 571 9.18 -28.12 -0.48
N GLY A 572 8.94 -29.37 -0.91
CA GLY A 572 7.92 -29.68 -1.91
C GLY A 572 8.37 -29.72 -3.38
N ARG A 573 9.67 -29.58 -3.70
CA ARG A 573 10.18 -29.83 -5.07
C ARG A 573 9.92 -31.30 -5.47
N ARG A 574 9.09 -31.53 -6.52
CA ARG A 574 9.05 -32.81 -7.26
C ARG A 574 10.29 -32.95 -8.16
N ALA A 575 10.55 -34.18 -8.59
CA ALA A 575 11.78 -34.64 -9.25
C ALA A 575 12.17 -33.87 -10.54
N SER A 576 13.43 -34.09 -10.95
CA SER A 576 14.16 -33.44 -12.07
C SER A 576 13.32 -33.17 -13.33
N SER A 577 13.69 -32.13 -14.08
CA SER A 577 13.12 -31.77 -15.38
C SER A 577 13.10 -32.94 -16.38
N ARG A 578 14.06 -33.88 -16.28
CA ARG A 578 14.13 -35.10 -17.09
C ARG A 578 13.14 -36.18 -16.64
N ALA A 579 12.79 -36.24 -15.35
CA ALA A 579 11.78 -37.17 -14.85
C ALA A 579 10.37 -36.82 -15.36
N LEU A 580 10.13 -35.54 -15.70
CA LEU A 580 8.84 -35.09 -16.22
C LEU A 580 8.56 -35.54 -17.66
N SER A 581 9.56 -35.82 -18.49
CA SER A 581 9.36 -36.27 -19.88
C SER A 581 8.66 -37.65 -19.95
N SER A 582 9.05 -38.61 -19.11
CA SER A 582 8.33 -39.89 -19.02
C SER A 582 6.88 -39.71 -18.52
N ASP A 583 6.69 -38.79 -17.57
CA ASP A 583 5.36 -38.49 -17.02
C ASP A 583 4.46 -37.78 -18.05
N VAL A 584 5.03 -36.97 -18.95
CA VAL A 584 4.31 -36.39 -20.11
C VAL A 584 3.73 -37.50 -20.98
N VAL A 585 4.52 -38.52 -21.29
CA VAL A 585 4.08 -39.65 -22.13
C VAL A 585 2.96 -40.43 -21.45
N GLU A 586 3.11 -40.74 -20.16
CA GLU A 586 2.09 -41.48 -19.39
C GLU A 586 0.78 -40.68 -19.25
N LEU A 587 0.85 -39.39 -18.93
CA LEU A 587 -0.34 -38.54 -18.82
C LEU A 587 -1.01 -38.31 -20.18
N SER A 588 -0.23 -38.15 -21.25
CA SER A 588 -0.75 -38.04 -22.61
C SER A 588 -1.49 -39.32 -23.02
N ALA A 589 -0.93 -40.50 -22.68
CA ALA A 589 -1.57 -41.79 -22.91
C ALA A 589 -2.84 -41.97 -22.06
N SER A 590 -2.84 -41.55 -20.80
CA SER A 590 -4.02 -41.57 -19.91
C SER A 590 -5.14 -40.65 -20.39
N GLN A 591 -4.81 -39.44 -20.86
CA GLN A 591 -5.79 -38.51 -21.43
C GLN A 591 -6.34 -39.01 -22.76
N ALA A 592 -5.50 -39.60 -23.63
CA ALA A 592 -5.95 -40.27 -24.85
C ALA A 592 -6.87 -41.46 -24.52
N GLY A 593 -6.54 -42.25 -23.49
CA GLY A 593 -7.35 -43.35 -22.98
C GLY A 593 -8.73 -42.91 -22.48
N LYS A 594 -8.79 -41.81 -21.73
CA LYS A 594 -10.07 -41.21 -21.28
C LYS A 594 -10.91 -40.67 -22.43
N ILE A 595 -10.29 -40.16 -23.50
CA ILE A 595 -10.99 -39.75 -24.72
C ILE A 595 -11.51 -40.98 -25.46
N SER A 596 -10.72 -42.06 -25.58
CA SER A 596 -11.17 -43.31 -26.21
C SER A 596 -12.27 -44.02 -25.40
N ASP A 597 -12.21 -43.98 -24.07
CA ASP A 597 -13.24 -44.57 -23.20
C ASP A 597 -14.54 -43.75 -23.22
N ASN A 598 -14.45 -42.43 -23.36
CA ASN A 598 -15.62 -41.58 -23.61
C ASN A 598 -16.25 -41.83 -25.00
N PHE A 599 -15.45 -42.22 -25.99
CA PHE A 599 -15.95 -42.68 -27.29
C PHE A 599 -16.50 -44.13 -27.25
N ASN A 600 -16.20 -44.90 -26.21
CA ASN A 600 -16.62 -46.29 -26.05
C ASN A 600 -17.64 -46.52 -24.93
N SER A 601 -18.27 -45.45 -24.42
CA SER A 601 -19.39 -45.53 -23.48
C SER A 601 -20.73 -45.47 -24.24
N GLU A 602 -21.29 -46.65 -24.53
CA GLU A 602 -22.72 -47.02 -24.71
C GLU A 602 -23.76 -46.09 -25.41
N LYS A 603 -23.38 -44.94 -25.99
CA LYS A 603 -24.31 -44.01 -26.64
C LYS A 603 -24.40 -44.18 -28.15
N LEU A 604 -23.53 -44.98 -28.76
CA LEU A 604 -23.53 -45.30 -30.21
C LEU A 604 -23.99 -46.73 -30.53
N LYS A 605 -24.32 -47.56 -29.54
CA LYS A 605 -24.90 -48.90 -29.77
C LYS A 605 -26.43 -48.96 -29.65
N ARG A 606 -27.11 -47.83 -29.41
CA ARG A 606 -28.58 -47.75 -29.35
C ARG A 606 -29.26 -47.00 -30.49
N GLU A 607 -28.52 -46.56 -31.52
CA GLU A 607 -29.12 -45.93 -32.72
C GLU A 607 -28.99 -46.77 -34.01
N CYS A 608 -28.55 -48.04 -33.93
CA CYS A 608 -28.57 -48.99 -35.06
C CYS A 608 -29.46 -50.23 -34.82
N SER A 609 -30.50 -50.13 -33.99
CA SER A 609 -31.55 -51.17 -33.90
C SER A 609 -32.95 -50.56 -33.79
N ILE A 610 -33.34 -49.86 -34.87
CA ILE A 610 -34.72 -49.86 -35.35
C ILE A 610 -34.68 -50.35 -36.80
N GLN A 611 -34.54 -51.67 -36.94
CA GLN A 611 -35.46 -52.52 -37.69
C GLN A 611 -35.50 -53.89 -37.01
#